data_AF-A0A3Q0L1Z9-F1
#
_entry.id   AF-A0A3Q0L1Z9-F1
#
_cell.length_a   1.000
_cell.length_b   1.000
_cell.length_c   1.000
_cell.angle_alpha   90.00
_cell.angle_beta   90.00
_cell.angle_gamma   90.00
#
_symmetry.space_group_name_H-M   'P 1'
#
loop_
_entity.id
_entity.type
_entity.pdbx_description
1 polymer ?
#
loop_
_entity_poly.entity_id
_entity_poly.type
_entity_poly.pdbx_seq_one_letter_code
_entity_poly.pdbx_strand_id
1 'polypeptide(L)'
;MKEVLCSLCNGRGSDVTIRCTNCHGSGYDPEEDKPFAQCHTCYGEGVEEVEVCPNCGGEGYCYEDENDYEDEDDYEDDYEEGGRP
;
A
#
# COMPACT_ATOMS: atom_id res chain seq x y z
N MET A 1 -6.53 5.73 17.25
CA MET A 1 -6.99 4.93 16.09
C MET A 1 -7.92 5.79 15.28
N LYS A 2 -7.40 6.34 14.17
CA LYS A 2 -8.21 7.11 13.22
C LYS A 2 -8.64 6.18 12.09
N GLU A 3 -9.93 6.20 11.77
CA GLU A 3 -10.48 5.54 10.59
C GLU A 3 -10.17 6.41 9.37
N VAL A 4 -9.30 5.92 8.50
CA VAL A 4 -8.92 6.60 7.27
C VAL A 4 -9.54 5.84 6.10
N LEU A 5 -10.18 6.56 5.18
CA LEU A 5 -10.76 5.94 3.99
C LEU A 5 -9.68 5.18 3.22
N CYS A 6 -9.99 3.95 2.81
CA CYS A 6 -9.04 3.15 2.06
C CYS A 6 -8.74 3.81 0.72
N SER A 7 -7.49 4.22 0.49
CA SER A 7 -7.04 4.89 -0.74
C SER A 7 -7.20 4.02 -1.99
N LEU A 8 -7.26 2.69 -1.83
CA LEU A 8 -7.44 1.76 -2.94
C LEU A 8 -8.89 1.71 -3.43
N CYS A 9 -9.85 1.56 -2.51
CA CYS A 9 -11.27 1.43 -2.85
C CYS A 9 -12.08 2.71 -2.67
N ASN A 10 -11.47 3.79 -2.18
CA ASN A 10 -12.11 5.07 -1.87
C ASN A 10 -13.38 4.92 -1.02
N GLY A 11 -13.34 4.06 0.00
CA GLY A 11 -14.51 3.81 0.86
C GLY A 11 -15.53 2.79 0.33
N ARG A 12 -15.33 2.19 -0.86
CA ARG A 12 -16.28 1.19 -1.39
C ARG A 12 -16.26 -0.15 -0.68
N GLY A 13 -15.08 -0.63 -0.27
CA GLY A 13 -14.89 -1.98 0.28
C GLY A 13 -14.92 -3.11 -0.75
N SER A 14 -15.64 -2.95 -1.86
CA SER A 14 -15.80 -3.96 -2.93
C SER A 14 -15.59 -3.39 -4.33
N ASP A 15 -15.67 -4.27 -5.34
CA ASP A 15 -15.69 -3.93 -6.76
C ASP A 15 -14.51 -3.03 -7.16
N VAL A 16 -13.30 -3.47 -6.77
CA VAL A 16 -12.07 -2.73 -7.08
C VAL A 16 -11.27 -3.45 -8.14
N THR A 17 -10.80 -2.67 -9.11
CA THR A 17 -9.84 -3.12 -10.10
C THR A 17 -8.44 -3.01 -9.49
N ILE A 18 -7.79 -4.15 -9.27
CA ILE A 18 -6.42 -4.23 -8.77
C ILE A 18 -5.46 -4.68 -9.86
N ARG A 19 -4.17 -4.50 -9.63
CA ARG A 19 -3.16 -5.13 -10.49
C ARG A 19 -3.31 -6.65 -10.37
N CYS A 20 -3.25 -7.31 -11.52
CA CYS A 20 -3.33 -8.75 -11.58
C CYS A 20 -2.25 -9.37 -10.67
N THR A 21 -2.67 -10.19 -9.72
CA THR A 21 -1.84 -10.86 -8.72
C THR A 21 -0.90 -11.89 -9.35
N ASN A 22 -1.27 -12.44 -10.50
CA ASN A 22 -0.50 -13.45 -11.21
C ASN A 22 0.65 -12.85 -12.04
N CYS A 23 0.40 -11.74 -12.76
CA CYS A 23 1.40 -11.09 -13.62
C CYS A 23 1.91 -9.75 -13.08
N HIS A 24 1.45 -9.34 -11.90
CA HIS A 24 1.79 -8.09 -11.23
C HIS A 24 1.58 -6.81 -12.06
N GLY A 25 0.65 -6.84 -13.02
CA GLY A 25 0.41 -5.70 -13.92
C GLY A 25 1.08 -5.80 -15.28
N SER A 26 1.86 -6.84 -15.57
CA SER A 26 2.55 -6.96 -16.86
C SER A 26 1.62 -7.41 -18.00
N GLY A 27 0.49 -8.06 -17.69
CA GLY A 27 -0.35 -8.76 -18.68
C GLY A 27 0.35 -9.97 -19.32
N TYR A 28 1.57 -10.28 -18.91
CA TYR A 28 2.49 -11.16 -19.60
C TYR A 28 2.97 -12.27 -18.68
N ASP A 29 2.93 -13.49 -19.18
CA ASP A 29 3.27 -14.71 -18.46
C ASP A 29 4.13 -15.60 -19.37
N PRO A 30 5.47 -15.56 -19.22
CA PRO A 30 6.41 -16.23 -20.11
C PRO A 30 6.55 -17.75 -19.88
N GLU A 31 5.63 -18.40 -19.19
CA GLU A 31 5.70 -19.87 -19.04
C GLU A 31 5.83 -20.57 -20.40
N GLU A 32 6.77 -21.51 -20.50
CA GLU A 32 7.17 -22.14 -21.77
C GLU A 32 6.02 -22.89 -22.47
N ASP A 33 4.98 -23.28 -21.72
CA ASP A 33 3.79 -23.94 -22.24
C ASP A 33 2.73 -22.98 -22.81
N LYS A 34 2.95 -21.65 -22.75
CA LYS A 34 2.01 -20.63 -23.22
C LYS A 34 2.51 -19.96 -24.52
N PRO A 35 1.98 -20.33 -25.70
CA PRO A 35 2.50 -19.85 -26.99
C PRO A 35 2.33 -18.35 -27.22
N PHE A 36 1.42 -17.69 -26.48
CA PHE A 36 1.18 -16.25 -26.56
C PHE A 36 1.80 -15.47 -25.41
N ALA A 37 2.43 -16.18 -24.45
CA ALA A 37 3.00 -15.64 -23.22
C ALA A 37 2.09 -14.60 -22.54
N GLN A 38 0.77 -14.81 -22.63
CA GLN A 38 -0.24 -13.91 -22.10
C GLN A 38 -0.70 -14.47 -20.75
N CYS A 39 -0.87 -13.59 -19.76
CA CYS A 39 -1.40 -14.00 -18.47
C CYS A 39 -2.85 -14.48 -18.64
N HIS A 40 -3.16 -15.72 -18.24
CA HIS A 40 -4.51 -16.30 -18.33
C HIS A 40 -5.48 -15.78 -17.26
N THR A 41 -4.97 -15.12 -16.23
CA THR A 41 -5.81 -14.56 -15.15
C THR A 41 -6.45 -13.25 -15.59
N CYS A 42 -5.65 -12.34 -16.17
CA CYS A 42 -6.11 -11.04 -16.66
C CYS A 42 -6.25 -10.96 -18.19
N TYR A 43 -5.98 -12.06 -18.91
CA TYR A 43 -6.03 -12.12 -20.38
C TYR A 43 -5.23 -11.00 -21.08
N GLY A 44 -4.12 -10.56 -20.50
CA GLY A 44 -3.28 -9.49 -21.05
C GLY A 44 -3.60 -8.07 -20.57
N GLU A 45 -4.67 -7.86 -19.81
CA GLU A 45 -5.05 -6.53 -19.33
C GLU A 45 -4.13 -6.01 -18.21
N GLY A 46 -3.46 -6.90 -17.49
CA GLY A 46 -2.62 -6.55 -16.33
C GLY A 46 -3.42 -6.18 -15.08
N VAL A 47 -4.75 -6.18 -15.15
CA VAL A 47 -5.63 -5.88 -14.02
C VAL A 47 -6.67 -6.97 -13.84
N GLU A 48 -7.19 -7.12 -12.63
CA GLU A 48 -8.29 -8.01 -12.31
C GLU A 48 -9.29 -7.30 -11.39
N GLU A 49 -10.57 -7.66 -11.53
CA GLU A 49 -11.65 -7.14 -10.70
C GLU A 49 -11.83 -8.07 -9.50
N VAL A 50 -11.71 -7.51 -8.29
CA VAL A 50 -11.91 -8.28 -7.06
C VAL A 50 -13.13 -7.77 -6.30
N GLU A 51 -13.91 -8.72 -5.80
CA GLU A 51 -15.14 -8.43 -5.04
C GLU A 51 -14.84 -7.85 -3.66
N VAL A 52 -13.67 -8.12 -3.09
CA VAL A 52 -13.26 -7.61 -1.79
C VAL A 52 -11.95 -6.86 -1.95
N CYS A 53 -11.92 -5.61 -1.48
CA CYS A 53 -10.72 -4.80 -1.49
C CYS A 53 -9.64 -5.44 -0.59
N PRO A 54 -8.48 -5.86 -1.14
CA PRO A 54 -7.45 -6.54 -0.35
C PRO A 54 -6.75 -5.59 0.63
N ASN A 55 -6.85 -4.28 0.44
CA ASN A 55 -6.21 -3.29 1.30
C ASN A 55 -7.00 -3.03 2.59
N CYS A 56 -8.34 -3.08 2.56
CA CYS A 56 -9.18 -2.88 3.74
C CYS A 56 -9.99 -4.13 4.13
N GLY A 57 -9.81 -5.24 3.43
CA GLY A 57 -10.52 -6.49 3.70
C GLY A 57 -12.04 -6.44 3.49
N GLY A 58 -12.55 -5.42 2.79
CA GLY A 58 -14.00 -5.22 2.58
C GLY A 58 -14.62 -4.09 3.42
N GLU A 59 -13.89 -3.53 4.39
CA GLU A 59 -14.44 -2.55 5.34
C GLU A 59 -14.62 -1.16 4.74
N GLY A 60 -13.81 -0.81 3.73
CA GLY A 60 -13.81 0.53 3.13
C GLY A 60 -12.92 1.56 3.85
N TYR A 61 -12.49 1.29 5.08
CA TYR A 61 -11.57 2.10 5.87
C TYR A 61 -10.40 1.27 6.40
N CYS A 62 -9.29 1.94 6.71
CA CYS A 62 -8.09 1.39 7.33
C CYS A 62 -7.88 2.10 8.67
N TYR A 63 -7.29 1.41 9.63
CA TYR A 63 -6.98 1.99 10.94
C TYR A 63 -5.51 2.40 10.96
N GLU A 64 -5.25 3.71 11.00
CA GLU A 64 -3.91 4.22 11.26
C GLU A 64 -3.76 4.44 12.77
N ASP A 65 -2.70 3.85 13.34
CA ASP A 65 -2.30 4.14 14.71
C ASP A 65 -1.53 5.46 14.72
N GLU A 66 -1.90 6.38 15.61
CA GLU A 66 -1.47 7.79 15.59
C GLU A 66 -0.04 7.99 16.13
N ASN A 67 0.85 7.01 16.00
CA ASN A 67 2.15 6.99 16.68
C ASN A 67 3.36 7.26 15.77
N ASP A 68 3.19 7.77 14.55
CA ASP A 68 4.34 8.20 13.72
C ASP A 68 4.65 9.69 13.88
N TYR A 69 4.58 10.20 15.11
CA TYR A 69 5.21 11.45 15.52
C TYR A 69 6.38 11.08 16.43
N GLU A 70 7.46 10.55 15.84
CA GLU A 70 8.78 10.69 16.46
C GLU A 70 9.12 12.18 16.40
N ASP A 71 8.76 12.88 17.47
CA ASP A 71 9.16 14.24 17.83
C ASP A 71 10.68 14.22 18.13
N GLU A 72 11.50 14.08 17.09
CA GLU A 72 12.97 14.12 17.18
C GLU A 72 13.51 15.55 17.02
N ASP A 73 13.08 16.52 17.82
CA ASP A 73 13.75 17.84 17.86
C ASP A 73 13.63 18.52 19.24
N ASP A 74 14.00 17.82 20.32
CA ASP A 74 14.33 18.44 21.61
C ASP A 74 15.81 18.21 21.94
N TYR A 75 16.68 18.93 21.24
CA TYR A 75 18.06 19.14 21.68
C TYR A 75 18.14 20.52 22.33
N GLU A 76 17.82 20.58 23.63
CA GLU A 76 18.13 21.76 24.45
C GLU A 76 19.65 21.98 24.51
N ASP A 77 20.06 23.15 24.03
CA ASP A 77 21.38 23.75 24.19
C ASP A 77 21.63 24.05 25.68
N ASP A 78 22.46 23.25 26.34
CA ASP A 78 22.95 23.56 27.70
C ASP A 78 24.47 23.33 27.79
N TYR A 79 25.23 24.41 27.61
CA TYR A 79 26.54 24.56 28.24
C TYR A 79 26.81 26.05 28.56
N GLU A 80 26.06 26.61 29.52
CA GLU A 80 26.65 27.61 30.40
C GLU A 80 27.34 26.87 31.56
N GLU A 81 28.65 27.05 31.71
CA GLU A 81 29.26 27.64 32.92
C GLU A 81 30.76 27.27 33.05
N GLY A 82 31.60 28.31 33.16
CA GLY A 82 32.65 28.31 34.18
C GLY A 82 34.05 27.81 33.81
N GLY A 83 34.95 28.78 33.56
CA GLY A 83 36.07 28.97 34.50
C GLY A 83 37.47 28.44 34.15
N ARG A 84 38.34 29.42 33.82
CA ARG A 84 39.76 29.60 34.25
C ARG A 84 40.85 28.75 33.58
N PRO A 85 42.15 29.19 33.64
CA PRO A 85 42.71 30.37 34.32
C PRO A 85 43.10 31.55 33.43
#